data_AF-A0A450XPR9-F1
#
_entry.id   AF-A0A450XPR9-F1
#
_cell.length_a   1.000
_cell.length_b   1.000
_cell.length_c   1.000
_cell.angle_alpha   90.00
_cell.angle_beta   90.00
_cell.angle_gamma   90.00
#
_symmetry.space_group_name_H-M   'P 1'
#
loop_
_entity.id
_entity.type
_entity.pdbx_description
1 polymer ?
#
loop_
_entity_poly.entity_id
_entity_poly.type
_entity_poly.pdbx_seq_one_letter_code
_entity_poly.pdbx_strand_id
1 'polypeptide(L)' 'MNSDLVSVLSTVQDPRSDKNKRYLLEEILLLCVCAAISGADGWKSIAEFGRTKLNWLRK' A
#
# COMPACT_ATOMS: atom_id res chain seq x y z
N MET A 1 -7.33 -21.39 -4.60
CA MET A 1 -7.14 -19.93 -4.76
C MET A 1 -6.47 -19.43 -3.51
N ASN A 2 -5.15 -19.25 -3.53
CA ASN A 2 -4.49 -18.44 -2.52
C ASN A 2 -4.77 -16.99 -2.90
N SER A 3 -5.75 -16.37 -2.25
CA SER A 3 -6.06 -14.96 -2.45
C SER A 3 -5.30 -14.18 -1.40
N ASP A 4 -4.00 -13.98 -1.61
CA ASP A 4 -3.27 -13.01 -0.81
C ASP A 4 -3.82 -11.59 -1.09
N LEU A 5 -3.68 -10.70 -0.10
CA LEU A 5 -4.30 -9.37 -0.18
C LEU A 5 -3.82 -8.58 -1.40
N VAL A 6 -2.55 -8.75 -1.80
CA VAL A 6 -1.96 -8.05 -2.94
C VAL A 6 -2.64 -8.48 -4.24
N SER A 7 -2.86 -9.79 -4.44
CA SER A 7 -3.61 -10.32 -5.59
C SER A 7 -5.04 -9.78 -5.70
N VAL A 8 -5.70 -9.52 -4.56
CA VAL A 8 -7.02 -8.88 -4.57
C VAL A 8 -6.91 -7.40 -4.94
N LEU A 9 -5.95 -6.68 -4.37
CA LEU A 9 -5.75 -5.25 -4.63
C LEU A 9 -5.27 -4.97 -6.06
N SER A 10 -4.54 -5.87 -6.70
CA SER A 10 -4.09 -5.73 -8.10
C SER A 10 -5.23 -5.77 -9.11
N THR A 11 -6.44 -6.15 -8.70
CA THR A 11 -7.65 -6.10 -9.55
C THR A 11 -8.19 -4.67 -9.70
N VAL A 12 -7.74 -3.73 -8.86
CA VAL A 12 -8.14 -2.32 -8.95
C VAL A 12 -7.38 -1.67 -10.10
N GLN A 13 -8.13 -1.11 -11.06
CA GLN A 13 -7.53 -0.37 -12.16
C GLN A 13 -6.77 0.86 -11.63
N ASP A 14 -5.51 0.99 -12.04
CA ASP A 14 -4.68 2.13 -11.64
C ASP A 14 -5.09 3.41 -12.40
N PRO A 15 -5.69 4.42 -11.75
CA PRO A 15 -6.12 5.65 -12.42
C PRO A 15 -4.95 6.61 -12.66
N ARG A 16 -3.76 6.32 -12.11
CA ARG A 16 -2.59 7.18 -12.24
C ARG A 16 -2.01 7.08 -13.65
N SER A 17 -1.56 8.21 -14.20
CA SER A 17 -0.77 8.24 -15.43
C SER A 17 0.49 7.40 -15.28
N ASP A 18 0.91 6.71 -16.35
CA ASP A 18 2.15 5.90 -16.36
C ASP A 18 3.43 6.73 -16.13
N LYS A 19 3.34 8.06 -16.19
CA LYS A 19 4.44 8.96 -15.88
C LYS A 19 4.71 9.00 -14.38
N ASN A 20 5.98 8.89 -13.99
CA ASN A 20 6.46 9.00 -12.60
C ASN A 20 5.85 7.96 -11.62
N LYS A 21 5.46 6.78 -12.11
CA LYS A 21 5.08 5.65 -11.25
C LYS A 21 6.33 5.03 -10.61
N ARG A 22 6.49 5.24 -9.30
CA ARG A 22 7.58 4.63 -8.51
C ARG A 22 7.18 3.31 -7.83
N TYR A 23 5.90 3.15 -7.55
CA TYR A 23 5.33 1.99 -6.85
C TYR A 23 4.05 1.54 -7.53
N LEU A 24 3.80 0.24 -7.49
CA LEU A 24 2.55 -0.35 -7.98
C LEU A 24 1.38 0.13 -7.12
N LEU A 25 0.16 0.11 -7.67
CA LEU A 25 -0.99 0.65 -6.95
C LEU A 25 -1.32 -0.24 -5.75
N GLU A 26 -1.29 -1.55 -5.95
CA GLU A 26 -1.54 -2.58 -4.94
C GLU A 26 -0.60 -2.46 -3.74
N GLU A 27 0.68 -2.09 -3.93
CA GLU A 27 1.62 -1.84 -2.83
C GLU A 27 1.23 -0.62 -2.01
N ILE A 28 0.77 0.45 -2.68
CA ILE A 28 0.31 1.67 -2.02
C ILE A 28 -0.99 1.40 -1.25
N LEU A 29 -1.92 0.64 -1.86
CA LEU A 29 -3.18 0.27 -1.22
C LEU A 29 -2.92 -0.65 -0.01
N LEU A 30 -2.00 -1.62 -0.13
CA LEU A 30 -1.58 -2.47 0.98
C LEU A 30 -1.05 -1.62 2.15
N LEU A 31 -0.13 -0.68 1.86
CA LEU A 31 0.39 0.25 2.87
C LEU A 31 -0.73 1.04 3.55
N CYS A 32 -1.65 1.63 2.78
CA CYS A 32 -2.75 2.41 3.31
C CYS A 32 -3.68 1.58 4.21
N VAL A 33 -4.04 0.36 3.79
CA VAL A 33 -4.87 -0.55 4.58
C VAL A 33 -4.17 -0.93 5.88
N CYS A 34 -2.92 -1.39 5.81
CA CYS A 34 -2.15 -1.78 6.99
C CYS A 34 -1.96 -0.62 7.97
N ALA A 35 -1.69 0.59 7.47
CA ALA A 35 -1.54 1.78 8.30
C ALA A 35 -2.88 2.18 8.94
N ALA A 36 -3.98 2.20 8.17
CA ALA A 36 -5.30 2.58 8.66
C ALA A 36 -5.80 1.65 9.77
N ILE A 37 -5.68 0.33 9.61
CA ILE A 37 -6.05 -0.63 10.67
C ILE A 37 -5.13 -0.55 11.89
N SER A 38 -3.91 -0.04 11.72
CA SER A 38 -2.96 0.22 12.80
C SER A 38 -3.20 1.58 13.49
N GLY A 39 -4.28 2.28 13.14
CA GLY A 39 -4.66 3.56 13.76
C GLY A 39 -4.00 4.79 13.15
N ALA A 40 -3.44 4.70 11.94
CA ALA A 40 -2.90 5.87 11.25
C ALA A 40 -4.03 6.82 10.82
N ASP A 41 -4.07 8.01 11.43
CA ASP A 41 -5.03 9.05 11.09
C ASP A 41 -4.42 10.06 10.12
N GLY A 42 -4.53 9.76 8.82
CA GLY A 42 -4.11 10.65 7.72
C GLY A 42 -2.75 10.34 7.08
N TRP A 43 -2.39 11.13 6.05
CA TRP A 43 -1.26 10.82 5.18
C TRP A 43 0.12 10.86 5.87
N LYS A 44 0.29 11.74 6.86
CA LYS A 44 1.56 11.86 7.59
C LYS A 44 1.85 10.61 8.40
N SER A 45 0.86 10.11 9.13
CA SER A 45 0.98 8.89 9.94
C SER A 45 1.12 7.63 9.07
N ILE A 46 0.43 7.58 7.91
CA ILE A 46 0.63 6.51 6.91
C ILE A 46 2.07 6.50 6.38
N ALA A 47 2.62 7.66 6.03
CA ALA A 47 4.00 7.77 5.56
C ALA A 47 5.01 7.35 6.63
N GLU A 48 4.77 7.72 7.89
CA GLU A 48 5.59 7.31 9.03
C GLU A 48 5.51 5.80 9.27
N PHE A 49 4.30 5.21 9.23
CA PHE A 49 4.11 3.76 9.31
C PHE A 49 4.88 3.04 8.21
N GLY A 50 4.75 3.49 6.96
CA GLY A 50 5.43 2.87 5.82
C GLY A 50 6.96 2.91 5.93
N ARG A 51 7.52 4.00 6.46
CA ARG A 51 8.97 4.11 6.72
C ARG A 51 9.40 3.20 7.87
N THR A 52 8.65 3.22 8.97
CA THR A 52 8.97 2.47 10.19
C THR A 52 8.85 0.96 9.99
N LYS A 53 7.87 0.52 9.18
CA LYS A 53 7.58 -0.89 8.92
C LYS A 53 8.06 -1.36 7.54
N LEU A 54 8.93 -0.61 6.87
CA LEU A 54 9.38 -0.90 5.49
C LEU A 54 9.94 -2.32 5.35
N ASN A 55 10.76 -2.76 6.31
CA ASN A 55 11.35 -4.10 6.28
C ASN A 55 10.31 -5.23 6.46
N TRP A 56 9.18 -4.93 7.09
CA TRP A 56 8.07 -5.88 7.24
C TRP A 56 7.18 -5.89 6.01
N LEU A 57 6.89 -4.71 5.43
CA LEU A 57 6.09 -4.55 4.22
C LEU A 57 6.74 -5.16 2.96
N ARG A 58 8.06 -5.33 2.95
CA ARG A 58 8.82 -5.89 1.82
C ARG A 58 9.11 -7.39 1.94
N LYS A 59 8.55 -8.07 2.95
CA LYS A 59 8.63 -9.53 3.09
C LYS A 59 7.45 -10.18 2.40
#